data_AF-A0AAW1VQZ7-F1
#
_entry.id   AF-A0AAW1VQZ7-F1
#
_cell.length_a   1.000
_cell.length_b   1.000
_cell.length_c   1.000
_cell.angle_alpha   90.00
_cell.angle_beta   90.00
_cell.angle_gamma   90.00
#
_symmetry.space_group_name_H-M   'P 1'
#
loop_
_entity.id
_entity.type
_entity.pdbx_description
1 polymer ?
#
loop_
_entity_poly.entity_id
_entity_poly.type
_entity_poly.pdbx_seq_one_letter_code
_entity_poly.pdbx_strand_id
1 'polypeptide(L)'
;MNDLSNAVVRDHHTSPFKPIPSLVLYILIPIFFLGLFVSIFILTAVHNALFFVFFLVLSALVLAFIVWNTRHWATKASVLFFINSLPESDLRLAQHGELVKITGLASCGSLSLESSYEKASGCVYTSTLLYEYRGLTLQPMNVKRSCFQWHLEYCERFSTDFHLTDRKSGLRAIVKAGSGCNVIPLVFESKLVNTRKCRILSPHLTKWLRERNLSAESRLLRLEEGYVQDGSIVTVFGMLHRTNEMTMIVQPPEVISTGCLWRKLLLPVDINGLVLRVSQMAGQSVNPNSIQHPERE
;
A
#
# COMPACT_ATOMS: atom_id res chain seq x y z
N MET A 1 -22.67 -19.40 8.26
CA MET A 1 -21.44 -18.70 8.66
C MET A 1 -20.47 -18.87 7.50
N ASN A 2 -20.28 -17.81 6.70
CA ASN A 2 -19.33 -17.89 5.60
C ASN A 2 -17.93 -17.68 6.19
N ASP A 3 -17.04 -18.62 5.89
CA ASP A 3 -15.64 -18.59 6.25
C ASP A 3 -14.97 -17.32 5.68
N LEU A 4 -14.88 -16.27 6.50
CA LEU A 4 -14.01 -15.11 6.27
C LEU A 4 -12.53 -15.45 6.59
N SER A 5 -12.20 -16.74 6.77
CA SER A 5 -10.91 -17.23 7.22
C SER A 5 -9.77 -17.05 6.20
N ASN A 6 -10.07 -16.59 4.99
CA ASN A 6 -9.07 -16.36 3.94
C ASN A 6 -8.78 -14.87 3.72
N ALA A 7 -8.18 -14.20 4.71
CA ALA A 7 -7.50 -12.91 4.45
C ALA A 7 -6.46 -12.50 5.51
N VAL A 8 -5.95 -13.45 6.32
CA VAL A 8 -4.65 -13.23 6.97
C VAL A 8 -3.59 -13.41 5.89
N VAL A 9 -3.34 -12.35 5.12
CA VAL A 9 -2.13 -12.28 4.30
C VAL A 9 -0.98 -12.25 5.29
N ARG A 10 -0.40 -13.42 5.56
CA ARG A 10 0.90 -13.57 6.19
C ARG A 10 1.91 -13.01 5.20
N ASP A 11 2.03 -11.69 5.15
CA ASP A 11 3.04 -10.94 4.41
C ASP A 11 4.41 -11.15 5.10
N HIS A 12 4.78 -12.42 5.33
CA HIS A 12 6.13 -12.78 5.70
C HIS A 12 7.00 -12.45 4.49
N HIS A 13 7.74 -11.36 4.65
CA HIS A 13 8.74 -10.84 3.72
C HIS A 13 8.21 -9.93 2.59
N THR A 14 7.52 -8.84 2.95
CA THR A 14 7.64 -7.61 2.16
C THR A 14 9.04 -7.02 2.38
N SER A 15 10.02 -7.55 1.63
CA SER A 15 11.33 -6.92 1.47
C SER A 15 11.13 -5.46 1.02
N PRO A 16 11.84 -4.49 1.63
CA PRO A 16 11.71 -3.07 1.29
C PRO A 16 12.09 -2.74 -0.16
N PHE A 17 12.64 -3.71 -0.93
CA PHE A 17 13.19 -3.50 -2.28
C PHE A 17 12.36 -4.08 -3.43
N LYS A 18 11.06 -4.33 -3.26
CA LYS A 18 10.25 -4.98 -4.30
C LYS A 18 10.01 -4.22 -5.63
N PRO A 19 10.30 -2.90 -5.84
CA PRO A 19 10.12 -2.31 -7.18
C PRO A 19 11.30 -2.54 -8.12
N ILE A 20 12.49 -2.84 -7.59
CA ILE A 20 13.69 -3.08 -8.39
C ILE A 20 13.95 -4.58 -8.37
N PRO A 21 13.99 -5.27 -9.52
CA PRO A 21 14.34 -6.68 -9.55
C PRO A 21 15.63 -6.88 -8.77
N SER A 22 15.64 -7.80 -7.81
CA SER A 22 16.83 -8.07 -6.98
C SER A 22 18.06 -8.29 -7.84
N LEU A 23 17.89 -8.90 -9.02
CA LEU A 23 18.89 -9.06 -10.07
C LEU A 23 19.59 -7.74 -10.46
N VAL A 24 18.82 -6.65 -10.63
CA VAL A 24 19.37 -5.34 -11.01
C VAL A 24 20.28 -4.80 -9.91
N LEU A 25 19.90 -4.95 -8.64
CA LEU A 25 20.77 -4.58 -7.52
C LEU A 25 22.03 -5.46 -7.48
N TYR A 26 21.89 -6.77 -7.72
CA TYR A 26 23.04 -7.68 -7.81
C TYR A 26 24.02 -7.35 -8.93
N ILE A 27 23.55 -6.69 -10.01
CA ILE A 27 24.39 -6.23 -11.13
C ILE A 27 24.97 -4.84 -10.85
N LEU A 28 24.17 -3.91 -10.31
CA LEU A 28 24.61 -2.53 -10.05
C LEU A 28 25.71 -2.45 -8.98
N ILE A 29 25.63 -3.28 -7.94
CA ILE A 29 26.61 -3.30 -6.85
C ILE A 29 28.04 -3.62 -7.34
N PRO A 30 28.31 -4.72 -8.07
CA PRO A 30 29.65 -5.02 -8.56
C PRO A 30 30.12 -4.01 -9.62
N ILE A 31 29.23 -3.53 -10.50
CA ILE A 31 29.57 -2.46 -11.46
C ILE A 31 30.03 -1.20 -10.74
N PHE A 32 29.35 -0.83 -9.65
CA PHE A 32 29.74 0.32 -8.84
C PHE A 32 31.13 0.11 -8.22
N PHE A 33 31.42 -1.05 -7.63
CA PHE A 33 32.74 -1.33 -7.06
C PHE A 33 33.86 -1.36 -8.11
N LEU A 34 33.59 -1.94 -9.29
CA LEU A 34 34.54 -1.96 -10.39
C LEU A 34 34.82 -0.53 -10.90
N GLY A 35 33.77 0.28 -11.11
CA GLY A 35 33.91 1.67 -11.53
C GLY A 35 34.64 2.53 -10.50
N LEU A 36 34.39 2.30 -9.20
CA LEU A 36 35.09 2.96 -8.11
C LEU A 36 36.59 2.63 -8.12
N PHE A 37 36.94 1.35 -8.28
CA PHE A 37 38.34 0.90 -8.35
C PHE A 37 39.08 1.55 -9.52
N VAL A 38 38.49 1.50 -10.72
CA VAL A 38 39.07 2.12 -11.92
C VAL A 38 39.23 3.64 -11.75
N SER A 39 38.24 4.31 -11.16
CA SER A 39 38.28 5.76 -10.95
C SER A 39 39.39 6.17 -9.95
N ILE A 40 39.57 5.41 -8.87
CA ILE A 40 40.65 5.63 -7.88
C ILE A 40 42.02 5.38 -8.51
N PHE A 41 42.15 4.34 -9.33
CA PHE A 41 43.39 4.05 -10.05
C PHE A 41 43.79 5.21 -10.97
N ILE A 42 42.86 5.71 -11.79
CA ILE A 42 43.09 6.85 -12.69
C ILE A 42 43.46 8.10 -11.88
N LEU A 43 42.76 8.37 -10.78
CA LEU A 43 43.07 9.49 -9.89
C LEU A 43 44.50 9.42 -9.35
N THR A 44 44.99 8.23 -8.99
CA THR A 44 46.32 8.04 -8.41
C THR A 44 47.41 8.07 -9.48
N ALA A 45 47.19 7.41 -10.62
CA ALA A 45 48.19 7.28 -11.68
C ALA A 45 48.36 8.56 -12.52
N VAL A 46 47.25 9.26 -12.80
CA VAL A 46 47.22 10.43 -13.70
C VAL A 46 47.08 11.74 -12.91
N HIS A 47 46.83 11.68 -11.59
CA HIS A 47 46.55 12.85 -10.75
C HIS A 47 45.39 13.72 -11.28
N ASN A 48 44.45 13.12 -12.01
CA ASN A 48 43.29 13.81 -12.58
C ASN A 48 42.00 13.42 -11.84
N ALA A 49 41.42 14.40 -11.14
CA ALA A 49 40.20 14.23 -10.35
C ALA A 49 38.91 14.20 -11.16
N LEU A 50 38.92 14.61 -12.43
CA LEU A 50 37.70 14.75 -13.23
C LEU A 50 36.90 13.45 -13.34
N PHE A 51 37.55 12.32 -13.61
CA PHE A 51 36.88 11.02 -13.72
C PHE A 51 36.25 10.57 -12.42
N PHE A 52 36.96 10.77 -11.30
CA PHE A 52 36.47 10.41 -9.98
C PHE A 52 35.26 11.26 -9.59
N VAL A 53 35.30 12.57 -9.85
CA VAL A 53 34.17 13.48 -9.61
C VAL A 53 32.95 13.07 -10.45
N PHE A 54 33.14 12.80 -11.75
CA PHE A 54 32.04 12.34 -12.62
C PHE A 54 31.43 11.04 -12.13
N PHE A 55 32.25 10.07 -11.72
CA PHE A 55 31.79 8.81 -11.16
C PHE A 55 30.95 9.00 -9.89
N LEU A 56 31.39 9.87 -8.97
CA LEU A 56 30.64 10.18 -7.75
C LEU A 56 29.29 10.84 -8.05
N VAL A 57 29.25 11.78 -9.01
CA VAL A 57 28.00 12.43 -9.42
C VAL A 57 27.04 11.41 -10.03
N LEU A 58 27.51 10.55 -10.93
CA LEU A 58 26.69 9.52 -11.55
C LEU A 58 26.15 8.51 -10.51
N SER A 59 27.01 8.08 -9.59
CA SER A 59 26.61 7.20 -8.48
C SER A 59 25.53 7.83 -7.61
N ALA A 60 25.67 9.12 -7.27
CA ALA A 60 24.69 9.84 -6.48
C ALA A 60 23.34 9.93 -7.20
N LEU A 61 23.32 10.16 -8.52
CA LEU A 61 22.10 10.18 -9.33
C LEU A 61 21.40 8.81 -9.34
N VAL A 62 22.16 7.72 -9.53
CA VAL A 62 21.62 6.35 -9.50
C VAL A 62 21.03 6.03 -8.12
N LEU A 63 21.75 6.37 -7.04
CA LEU A 63 21.27 6.14 -5.67
C LEU A 63 20.00 6.95 -5.39
N ALA A 64 19.95 8.23 -5.80
CA ALA A 64 18.77 9.07 -5.67
C ALA A 64 17.57 8.48 -6.42
N PHE A 65 17.78 7.95 -7.64
CA PHE A 65 16.74 7.27 -8.41
C PHE A 65 16.22 6.00 -7.73
N ILE A 66 17.11 5.17 -7.16
CA ILE A 66 16.75 3.97 -6.41
C ILE A 66 15.92 4.32 -5.17
N VAL A 67 16.38 5.31 -4.40
CA VAL A 67 15.68 5.77 -3.18
C VAL A 67 14.31 6.36 -3.53
N TRP A 68 14.23 7.15 -4.60
CA TRP A 68 12.98 7.71 -5.12
C TRP A 68 11.95 6.62 -5.44
N ASN A 69 12.35 5.62 -6.25
CA ASN A 69 11.49 4.51 -6.63
C ASN A 69 11.06 3.66 -5.44
N THR A 70 11.98 3.41 -4.50
CA THR A 70 11.69 2.63 -3.28
C THR A 70 10.64 3.33 -2.41
N ARG A 71 10.79 4.65 -2.21
CA ARG A 71 9.84 5.46 -1.41
C ARG A 71 8.45 5.53 -2.06
N HIS A 72 8.40 5.71 -3.37
CA HIS A 72 7.12 5.78 -4.10
C HIS A 72 6.43 4.42 -4.19
N TRP A 73 7.18 3.32 -4.22
CA TRP A 73 6.60 1.99 -4.14
C TRP A 73 5.97 1.71 -2.78
N ALA A 74 6.64 2.09 -1.67
CA ALA A 74 6.11 1.91 -0.32
C ALA A 74 4.76 2.63 -0.09
N THR A 75 4.51 3.72 -0.82
CA THR A 75 3.27 4.51 -0.77
C THR A 75 2.26 4.13 -1.86
N LYS A 76 2.51 3.05 -2.63
CA LYS A 76 1.73 2.63 -3.81
C LYS A 76 1.52 3.75 -4.84
N ALA A 77 2.42 4.74 -4.87
CA ALA A 77 2.26 5.95 -5.65
C ALA A 77 2.26 5.67 -7.15
N SER A 78 3.03 4.69 -7.64
CA SER A 78 3.05 4.32 -9.07
C SER A 78 1.67 3.86 -9.57
N VAL A 79 0.99 3.00 -8.79
CA VAL A 79 -0.37 2.55 -9.10
C VAL A 79 -1.35 3.73 -9.03
N LEU A 80 -1.23 4.60 -8.02
CA LEU A 80 -2.05 5.79 -7.91
C LEU A 80 -1.88 6.73 -9.12
N PHE A 81 -0.66 6.99 -9.56
CA PHE A 81 -0.39 7.83 -10.74
C PHE A 81 -0.92 7.20 -12.02
N PHE A 82 -0.74 5.89 -12.19
CA PHE A 82 -1.30 5.14 -13.32
C PHE A 82 -2.83 5.30 -13.36
N ILE A 83 -3.53 5.00 -12.27
CA ILE A 83 -4.98 5.15 -12.19
C ILE A 83 -5.42 6.60 -12.43
N ASN A 84 -4.66 7.59 -11.95
CA ASN A 84 -4.97 9.01 -12.20
C ASN A 84 -4.79 9.41 -13.67
N SER A 85 -3.86 8.78 -14.40
CA SER A 85 -3.62 9.05 -15.82
C SER A 85 -4.70 8.47 -16.74
N LEU A 86 -5.42 7.44 -16.28
CA LEU A 86 -6.49 6.82 -17.06
C LEU A 86 -7.75 7.69 -17.09
N PRO A 87 -8.41 7.84 -18.26
CA PRO A 87 -9.71 8.50 -18.33
C PRO A 87 -10.78 7.67 -17.59
N GLU A 88 -11.79 8.33 -17.04
CA GLU A 88 -12.95 7.64 -16.47
C GLU A 88 -13.83 7.06 -17.58
N SER A 89 -14.07 5.75 -17.51
CA SER A 89 -14.92 5.00 -18.44
C SER A 89 -16.41 5.27 -18.16
N ASP A 90 -17.25 5.07 -19.17
CA ASP A 90 -18.71 5.14 -19.04
C ASP A 90 -19.28 3.72 -19.16
N LEU A 91 -20.00 3.25 -18.13
CA LEU A 91 -20.62 1.91 -18.14
C LEU A 91 -21.63 1.69 -19.28
N ARG A 92 -22.18 2.76 -19.86
CA ARG A 92 -23.12 2.66 -20.99
C ARG A 92 -22.41 2.26 -22.28
N LEU A 93 -21.21 2.78 -22.48
CA LEU A 93 -20.44 2.63 -23.72
C LEU A 93 -19.44 1.47 -23.66
N ALA A 94 -18.98 1.13 -22.44
CA ALA A 94 -17.97 0.12 -22.25
C ALA A 94 -18.46 -1.29 -22.66
N GLN A 95 -17.58 -2.01 -23.35
CA GLN A 95 -17.87 -3.34 -23.89
C GLN A 95 -17.43 -4.47 -22.94
N HIS A 96 -17.94 -5.68 -23.19
CA HIS A 96 -17.51 -6.86 -22.45
C HIS A 96 -16.01 -7.12 -22.67
N GLY A 97 -15.28 -7.37 -21.60
CA GLY A 97 -13.83 -7.64 -21.59
C GLY A 97 -12.95 -6.39 -21.57
N GLU A 98 -13.55 -5.19 -21.59
CA GLU A 98 -12.80 -3.93 -21.58
C GLU A 98 -12.30 -3.58 -20.17
N LEU A 99 -11.10 -3.00 -20.07
CA LEU A 99 -10.60 -2.43 -18.82
C LEU A 99 -11.28 -1.10 -18.55
N VAL A 100 -11.94 -0.98 -17.40
CA VAL A 100 -12.72 0.19 -17.02
C VAL A 100 -12.20 0.82 -15.75
N LYS A 101 -12.22 2.16 -15.72
CA LYS A 101 -12.03 2.97 -14.51
C LYS A 101 -13.34 3.67 -14.20
N ILE A 102 -14.05 3.21 -13.18
CA ILE A 102 -15.37 3.73 -12.80
C ILE A 102 -15.28 4.40 -11.44
N THR A 103 -15.80 5.61 -11.32
CA THR A 103 -15.95 6.33 -10.06
C THR A 103 -17.42 6.39 -9.67
N GLY A 104 -17.76 5.97 -8.46
CA GLY A 104 -19.15 5.83 -8.06
C GLY A 104 -19.36 5.66 -6.56
N LEU A 105 -20.62 5.59 -6.17
CA LEU A 105 -21.01 5.27 -4.79
C LEU A 105 -20.91 3.76 -4.59
N ALA A 106 -20.12 3.35 -3.59
CA ALA A 106 -20.07 1.98 -3.14
C ALA A 106 -21.28 1.69 -2.25
N SER A 107 -21.94 0.56 -2.51
CA SER A 107 -23.01 0.05 -1.68
C SER A 107 -22.74 -1.40 -1.28
N CYS A 108 -22.91 -1.75 -0.01
CA CYS A 108 -22.73 -3.12 0.46
C CYS A 108 -23.61 -4.11 -0.34
N GLY A 109 -23.06 -5.28 -0.63
CA GLY A 109 -23.79 -6.39 -1.25
C GLY A 109 -24.56 -7.20 -0.20
N SER A 110 -24.58 -8.52 -0.38
CA SER A 110 -25.20 -9.44 0.59
C SER A 110 -24.42 -9.58 1.91
N LEU A 111 -23.16 -9.13 1.94
CA LEU A 111 -22.28 -9.19 3.10
C LEU A 111 -21.75 -7.79 3.40
N SER A 112 -21.76 -7.43 4.68
CA SER A 112 -21.13 -6.21 5.20
C SER A 112 -20.01 -6.59 6.15
N LEU A 113 -18.84 -5.98 5.98
CA LEU A 113 -17.72 -6.15 6.89
C LEU A 113 -17.85 -5.19 8.08
N GLU A 114 -17.14 -5.57 9.15
CA GLU A 114 -16.92 -4.74 10.32
C GLU A 114 -15.42 -4.56 10.49
N SER A 115 -14.97 -3.32 10.77
CA SER A 115 -13.55 -3.08 11.03
C SER A 115 -13.09 -3.80 12.31
N SER A 116 -11.79 -4.07 12.38
CA SER A 116 -11.23 -4.94 13.39
C SER A 116 -11.17 -4.27 14.76
N TYR A 117 -10.66 -3.03 14.80
CA TYR A 117 -10.35 -2.30 16.02
C TYR A 117 -11.42 -1.24 16.35
N GLU A 118 -11.77 -0.35 15.42
CA GLU A 118 -12.82 0.66 15.62
C GLU A 118 -14.24 0.08 15.65
N LYS A 119 -14.43 -1.14 15.13
CA LYS A 119 -15.75 -1.78 15.01
C LYS A 119 -16.70 -1.00 14.10
N ALA A 120 -16.16 -0.39 13.03
CA ALA A 120 -16.96 0.31 12.03
C ALA A 120 -17.75 -0.70 11.18
N SER A 121 -19.08 -0.74 11.36
CA SER A 121 -19.98 -1.62 10.62
C SER A 121 -20.30 -1.10 9.22
N GLY A 122 -20.75 -1.99 8.33
CA GLY A 122 -21.22 -1.58 7.01
C GLY A 122 -20.09 -1.24 6.05
N CYS A 123 -18.98 -1.99 6.11
CA CYS A 123 -17.82 -1.76 5.26
C CYS A 123 -17.78 -2.72 4.06
N VAL A 124 -17.34 -2.24 2.90
CA VAL A 124 -17.05 -3.08 1.72
C VAL A 124 -15.60 -3.57 1.70
N TYR A 125 -14.72 -2.83 2.38
CA TYR A 125 -13.29 -3.11 2.53
C TYR A 125 -12.81 -2.70 3.92
N THR A 126 -11.92 -3.49 4.52
CA THR A 126 -11.28 -3.19 5.80
C THR A 126 -9.81 -3.62 5.77
N SER A 127 -8.92 -2.83 6.37
CA SER A 127 -7.51 -3.14 6.56
C SER A 127 -7.08 -2.79 7.97
N THR A 128 -6.33 -3.68 8.61
CA THR A 128 -5.73 -3.42 9.92
C THR A 128 -4.27 -3.86 9.90
N LEU A 129 -3.40 -2.95 10.29
CA LEU A 129 -1.95 -3.07 10.22
C LEU A 129 -1.36 -2.81 11.60
N LEU A 130 -0.60 -3.77 12.12
CA LEU A 130 0.17 -3.61 13.34
C LEU A 130 1.65 -3.55 12.99
N TYR A 131 2.26 -2.43 13.33
CA TYR A 131 3.70 -2.26 13.26
C TYR A 131 4.31 -2.38 14.64
N GLU A 132 5.35 -3.18 14.74
CA GLU A 132 6.22 -3.27 15.90
C GLU A 132 7.53 -2.55 15.62
N TYR A 133 7.93 -1.69 16.54
CA TYR A 133 9.24 -1.08 16.49
C TYR A 133 10.29 -2.00 17.13
N ARG A 134 11.16 -2.56 16.30
CA ARG A 134 12.19 -3.53 16.74
C ARG A 134 13.47 -2.88 17.29
N GLY A 135 13.47 -1.56 17.48
CA GLY A 135 14.62 -0.86 18.07
C GLY A 135 15.87 -0.88 17.20
N LEU A 136 17.01 -0.70 17.86
CA LEU A 136 18.33 -0.65 17.25
C LEU A 136 19.06 -1.95 17.64
N THR A 137 18.85 -3.01 16.88
CA THR A 137 19.55 -4.27 17.08
C THR A 137 20.90 -4.23 16.37
N LEU A 138 21.94 -3.82 17.11
CA LEU A 138 23.34 -4.09 16.74
C LEU A 138 23.63 -5.59 16.94
N GLN A 139 23.16 -6.45 16.03
CA GLN A 139 23.67 -7.82 15.97
C GLN A 139 24.91 -7.87 15.05
N PRO A 140 26.07 -8.37 15.50
CA PRO A 140 27.35 -8.22 14.78
C PRO A 140 27.51 -9.08 13.52
N MET A 141 26.55 -9.94 13.19
CA MET A 141 26.75 -11.04 12.23
C MET A 141 25.84 -10.97 11.00
N ASN A 142 25.02 -9.92 10.84
CA ASN A 142 24.16 -9.80 9.66
C ASN A 142 24.34 -8.42 9.02
N VAL A 143 25.01 -8.40 7.86
CA VAL A 143 25.22 -7.21 7.00
C VAL A 143 23.90 -6.82 6.29
N LYS A 144 22.79 -6.76 7.03
CA LYS A 144 21.51 -6.19 6.61
C LYS A 144 21.21 -5.02 7.52
N ARG A 145 21.79 -3.88 7.16
CA ARG A 145 21.54 -2.58 7.80
C ARG A 145 20.04 -2.29 7.88
N SER A 146 19.56 -1.91 9.07
CA SER A 146 18.96 -0.59 9.31
C SER A 146 18.69 -0.38 10.80
N CYS A 147 19.24 0.68 11.36
CA CYS A 147 18.86 1.19 12.68
C CYS A 147 17.51 1.93 12.53
N PHE A 148 16.57 1.75 13.46
CA PHE A 148 15.26 2.43 13.52
C PHE A 148 14.20 1.95 12.51
N GLN A 149 13.85 0.66 12.50
CA GLN A 149 12.82 0.15 11.58
C GLN A 149 11.52 -0.27 12.30
N TRP A 150 10.41 0.32 11.86
CA TRP A 150 9.08 -0.21 12.09
C TRP A 150 8.89 -1.45 11.21
N HIS A 151 8.59 -2.57 11.85
CA HIS A 151 8.34 -3.84 11.18
C HIS A 151 6.84 -4.10 11.16
N LEU A 152 6.28 -4.45 10.00
CA LEU A 152 4.90 -4.91 9.92
C LEU A 152 4.83 -6.31 10.52
N GLU A 153 4.27 -6.42 11.72
CA GLU A 153 4.17 -7.70 12.45
C GLU A 153 2.86 -8.41 12.11
N TYR A 154 1.80 -7.65 11.89
CA TYR A 154 0.48 -8.20 11.56
C TYR A 154 -0.23 -7.34 10.50
N CYS A 155 -0.88 -8.02 9.57
CA CYS A 155 -1.67 -7.41 8.50
C CYS A 155 -2.90 -8.29 8.25
N GLU A 156 -4.08 -7.70 8.36
CA GLU A 156 -5.34 -8.30 7.93
C GLU A 156 -6.02 -7.35 6.94
N ARG A 157 -6.52 -7.88 5.82
CA ARG A 157 -7.22 -7.08 4.80
C ARG A 157 -8.38 -7.90 4.25
N PHE A 158 -9.60 -7.42 4.44
CA PHE A 158 -10.81 -8.10 3.97
C PHE A 158 -11.53 -7.22 2.96
N SER A 159 -12.12 -7.87 1.96
CA SER A 159 -12.94 -7.26 0.94
C SER A 159 -14.13 -8.15 0.63
N THR A 160 -15.24 -7.54 0.24
CA THR A 160 -16.48 -8.23 -0.13
C THR A 160 -16.93 -7.80 -1.51
N ASP A 161 -17.80 -8.59 -2.12
CA ASP A 161 -18.51 -8.15 -3.32
C ASP A 161 -19.45 -7.00 -2.94
N PHE A 162 -19.43 -5.93 -3.72
CA PHE A 162 -20.23 -4.74 -3.45
C PHE A 162 -20.84 -4.19 -4.75
N HIS A 163 -21.92 -3.42 -4.62
CA HIS A 163 -22.52 -2.70 -5.73
C HIS A 163 -21.83 -1.36 -5.91
N LEU A 164 -21.53 -0.99 -7.16
CA LEU A 164 -20.99 0.32 -7.51
C LEU A 164 -22.01 1.03 -8.41
N THR A 165 -22.46 2.21 -8.00
CA THR A 165 -23.30 3.05 -8.85
C THR A 165 -22.44 4.11 -9.50
N ASP A 166 -22.24 4.00 -10.81
CA ASP A 166 -21.40 4.92 -11.59
C ASP A 166 -21.97 6.34 -11.57
N ARG A 167 -21.13 7.30 -11.21
CA ARG A 167 -21.52 8.71 -11.12
C ARG A 167 -21.81 9.33 -12.49
N LYS A 168 -21.17 8.83 -13.56
CA LYS A 168 -21.38 9.35 -14.93
C LYS A 168 -22.66 8.82 -15.55
N SER A 169 -22.83 7.50 -15.56
CA SER A 169 -23.96 6.86 -16.23
C SER A 169 -25.20 6.67 -15.36
N GLY A 170 -25.04 6.65 -14.03
CA GLY A 170 -26.09 6.23 -13.09
C GLY A 170 -26.36 4.72 -13.08
N LEU A 171 -25.64 3.93 -13.88
CA LEU A 171 -25.80 2.48 -13.92
C LEU A 171 -25.12 1.81 -12.73
N ARG A 172 -25.70 0.69 -12.28
CA ARG A 172 -25.16 -0.13 -11.21
C ARG A 172 -24.40 -1.32 -11.78
N ALA A 173 -23.20 -1.54 -11.29
CA ALA A 173 -22.39 -2.72 -11.54
C ALA A 173 -22.10 -3.46 -10.22
N ILE A 174 -21.86 -4.76 -10.28
CA ILE A 174 -21.36 -5.54 -9.14
C ILE A 174 -19.85 -5.62 -9.25
N VAL A 175 -19.13 -5.16 -8.22
CA VAL A 175 -17.69 -5.32 -8.13
C VAL A 175 -17.40 -6.63 -7.43
N LYS A 176 -16.74 -7.56 -8.14
CA LYS A 176 -16.30 -8.84 -7.61
C LYS A 176 -14.96 -8.68 -6.90
N ALA A 177 -15.02 -8.21 -5.66
CA ALA A 177 -13.86 -7.96 -4.80
C ALA A 177 -13.82 -8.90 -3.58
N GLY A 178 -14.72 -9.88 -3.48
CA GLY A 178 -14.77 -10.85 -2.39
C GLY A 178 -13.70 -11.94 -2.45
N SER A 179 -14.01 -13.09 -1.83
CA SER A 179 -13.08 -14.21 -1.68
C SER A 179 -12.50 -14.69 -3.02
N GLY A 180 -11.17 -14.86 -3.07
CA GLY A 180 -10.44 -15.31 -4.25
C GLY A 180 -10.07 -14.20 -5.25
N CYS A 181 -10.42 -12.95 -4.96
CA CYS A 181 -10.02 -11.79 -5.75
C CYS A 181 -8.79 -11.11 -5.15
N ASN A 182 -7.79 -10.81 -5.98
CA ASN A 182 -6.68 -9.95 -5.58
C ASN A 182 -7.13 -8.50 -5.66
N VAL A 183 -7.25 -7.84 -4.51
CA VAL A 183 -7.59 -6.42 -4.42
C VAL A 183 -6.33 -5.62 -4.09
N ILE A 184 -6.05 -4.59 -4.87
CA ILE A 184 -5.00 -3.60 -4.61
C ILE A 184 -5.66 -2.35 -4.02
N PRO A 185 -5.64 -2.19 -2.68
CA PRO A 185 -6.28 -1.07 -2.02
C PRO A 185 -5.38 0.17 -2.08
N LEU A 186 -5.93 1.26 -2.59
CA LEU A 186 -5.46 2.64 -2.47
C LEU A 186 -6.36 3.37 -1.47
N VAL A 187 -6.40 2.82 -0.25
CA VAL A 187 -7.15 3.32 0.91
C VAL A 187 -6.14 3.93 1.87
N PHE A 188 -6.52 5.01 2.56
CA PHE A 188 -5.69 5.60 3.60
C PHE A 188 -5.95 4.89 4.93
N GLU A 189 -4.91 4.29 5.52
CA GLU A 189 -4.98 3.74 6.87
C GLU A 189 -4.72 4.83 7.93
N SER A 190 -5.69 5.05 8.81
CA SER A 190 -5.60 6.02 9.91
C SER A 190 -4.82 5.44 11.07
N LYS A 191 -3.90 6.23 11.63
CA LYS A 191 -3.10 5.81 12.79
C LYS A 191 -3.91 5.94 14.07
N LEU A 192 -4.41 4.82 14.57
CA LEU A 192 -5.30 4.79 15.74
C LEU A 192 -4.56 4.70 17.06
N VAL A 193 -3.49 3.90 17.09
CA VAL A 193 -2.74 3.67 18.31
C VAL A 193 -1.26 3.90 18.07
N ASN A 194 -0.62 4.57 19.02
CA ASN A 194 0.82 4.74 19.09
C ASN A 194 1.28 4.56 20.53
N THR A 195 1.82 3.39 20.86
CA THR A 195 2.25 3.12 22.23
C THR A 195 3.64 3.71 22.47
N ARG A 196 3.96 3.97 23.75
CA ARG A 196 5.31 4.37 24.19
C ARG A 196 5.96 3.20 24.94
N LYS A 197 7.29 3.14 24.88
CA LYS A 197 8.07 2.13 25.61
C LYS A 197 7.76 2.19 27.11
N CYS A 198 7.64 1.03 27.77
CA CYS A 198 7.40 0.89 29.21
C CYS A 198 6.07 1.48 29.73
N ARG A 199 5.06 1.69 28.88
CA ARG A 199 3.69 1.97 29.32
C ARG A 199 2.84 0.70 29.27
N ILE A 200 1.92 0.58 30.23
CA ILE A 200 0.87 -0.44 30.23
C ILE A 200 -0.01 -0.23 28.99
N LEU A 201 -0.24 -1.29 28.21
CA LEU A 201 -1.11 -1.26 27.04
C LEU A 201 -2.56 -1.05 27.49
N SER A 202 -3.37 -0.38 26.66
CA SER A 202 -4.80 -0.23 26.98
C SER A 202 -5.46 -1.62 27.06
N PRO A 203 -6.49 -1.80 27.92
CA PRO A 203 -7.18 -3.09 28.06
C PRO A 203 -7.81 -3.52 26.73
N HIS A 204 -8.31 -2.57 25.95
CA HIS A 204 -8.86 -2.80 24.61
C HIS A 204 -7.80 -3.36 23.65
N LEU A 205 -6.63 -2.72 23.55
CA LEU A 205 -5.54 -3.19 22.70
C LEU A 205 -5.01 -4.55 23.16
N THR A 206 -4.87 -4.75 24.47
CA THR A 206 -4.40 -6.01 25.04
C THR A 206 -5.34 -7.18 24.71
N LYS A 207 -6.66 -6.95 24.82
CA LYS A 207 -7.68 -7.91 24.42
C LYS A 207 -7.58 -8.23 22.93
N TRP A 208 -7.52 -7.20 22.07
CA TRP A 208 -7.40 -7.34 20.61
C TRP A 208 -6.14 -8.13 20.19
N LEU A 209 -4.98 -7.87 20.82
CA LEU A 209 -3.74 -8.60 20.57
C LEU A 209 -3.85 -10.07 20.98
N ARG A 210 -4.45 -10.34 22.14
CA ARG A 210 -4.62 -11.70 22.67
C ARG A 210 -5.55 -12.55 21.80
N GLU A 211 -6.65 -11.98 21.30
CA GLU A 211 -7.57 -12.64 20.37
C GLU A 211 -6.89 -13.08 19.07
N ARG A 212 -5.79 -12.43 18.69
CA ARG A 212 -5.00 -12.69 17.47
C ARG A 212 -3.69 -13.44 17.73
N ASN A 213 -3.49 -13.94 18.95
CA ASN A 213 -2.26 -14.62 19.39
C ASN A 213 -0.98 -13.77 19.18
N LEU A 214 -1.10 -12.44 19.32
CA LEU A 214 0.03 -11.51 19.22
C LEU A 214 0.60 -11.21 20.61
N SER A 215 1.90 -10.88 20.67
CA SER A 215 2.56 -10.54 21.94
C SER A 215 1.97 -9.26 22.53
N ALA A 216 1.51 -9.35 23.77
CA ALA A 216 1.01 -8.22 24.55
C ALA A 216 2.09 -7.64 25.51
N GLU A 217 3.36 -8.00 25.30
CA GLU A 217 4.46 -7.38 26.05
C GLU A 217 4.55 -5.88 25.76
N SER A 218 5.12 -5.10 26.69
CA SER A 218 5.24 -3.64 26.56
C SER A 218 6.24 -3.25 25.48
N ARG A 219 5.81 -3.32 24.22
CA ARG A 219 6.58 -2.94 23.03
C ARG A 219 6.04 -1.62 22.46
N LEU A 220 6.87 -0.98 21.64
CA LEU A 220 6.46 0.21 20.92
C LEU A 220 5.72 -0.24 19.65
N LEU A 221 4.40 -0.18 19.72
CA LEU A 221 3.45 -0.67 18.74
C LEU A 221 2.73 0.50 18.09
N ARG A 222 2.39 0.35 16.82
CA ARG A 222 1.55 1.26 16.07
C ARG A 222 0.48 0.46 15.36
N LEU A 223 -0.78 0.77 15.67
CA LEU A 223 -1.93 0.19 14.97
C LEU A 223 -2.48 1.23 14.01
N GLU A 224 -2.60 0.84 12.75
CA GLU A 224 -3.22 1.62 11.69
C GLU A 224 -4.41 0.83 11.15
N GLU A 225 -5.53 1.50 10.89
CA GLU A 225 -6.74 0.88 10.35
C GLU A 225 -7.33 1.73 9.24
N GLY A 226 -7.75 1.09 8.15
CA GLY A 226 -8.46 1.72 7.05
C GLY A 226 -9.72 0.94 6.72
N TYR A 227 -10.78 1.63 6.30
CA TYR A 227 -12.01 0.98 5.86
C TYR A 227 -12.74 1.84 4.85
N VAL A 228 -13.64 1.20 4.10
CA VAL A 228 -14.52 1.85 3.13
C VAL A 228 -15.95 1.52 3.50
N GLN A 229 -16.67 2.52 4.00
CA GLN A 229 -18.05 2.39 4.42
C GLN A 229 -19.02 2.41 3.23
N ASP A 230 -20.18 1.82 3.44
CA ASP A 230 -21.36 1.98 2.62
C ASP A 230 -21.64 3.47 2.34
N GLY A 231 -21.93 3.81 1.08
CA GLY A 231 -22.12 5.19 0.64
C GLY A 231 -20.84 5.97 0.33
N SER A 232 -19.65 5.39 0.54
CA SER A 232 -18.38 6.04 0.18
C SER A 232 -18.22 6.19 -1.34
N ILE A 233 -17.60 7.29 -1.78
CA ILE A 233 -17.24 7.46 -3.19
C ILE A 233 -15.90 6.74 -3.43
N VAL A 234 -15.93 5.76 -4.33
CA VAL A 234 -14.76 4.96 -4.69
C VAL A 234 -14.50 5.01 -6.18
N THR A 235 -13.24 4.87 -6.56
CA THR A 235 -12.83 4.59 -7.93
C THR A 235 -12.35 3.14 -7.99
N VAL A 236 -12.96 2.37 -8.88
CA VAL A 236 -12.60 0.97 -9.14
C VAL A 236 -11.98 0.87 -10.52
N PHE A 237 -10.86 0.16 -10.62
CA PHE A 237 -10.26 -0.23 -11.88
C PHE A 237 -10.16 -1.74 -11.99
N GLY A 238 -10.72 -2.27 -13.07
CA GLY A 238 -10.82 -3.71 -13.33
C GLY A 238 -11.38 -3.99 -14.72
N MET A 239 -11.70 -5.25 -15.00
CA MET A 239 -12.28 -5.67 -16.28
C MET A 239 -13.80 -5.70 -16.20
N LEU A 240 -14.47 -5.13 -17.19
CA LEU A 240 -15.93 -5.17 -17.30
C LEU A 240 -16.37 -6.51 -17.85
N HIS A 241 -17.12 -7.27 -17.05
CA HIS A 241 -17.77 -8.49 -17.47
C HIS A 241 -19.28 -8.25 -17.58
N ARG A 242 -19.77 -8.15 -18.82
CA ARG A 242 -21.18 -7.90 -19.13
C ARG A 242 -21.86 -9.19 -19.55
N THR A 243 -22.84 -9.64 -18.79
CA THR A 243 -23.74 -10.74 -19.12
C THR A 243 -25.14 -10.16 -19.40
N ASN A 244 -26.03 -10.91 -20.07
CA ASN A 244 -27.35 -10.41 -20.52
C ASN A 244 -28.19 -9.74 -19.41
N GLU A 245 -27.98 -10.10 -18.14
CA GLU A 245 -28.75 -9.58 -17.00
C GLU A 245 -27.90 -8.83 -15.95
N MET A 246 -26.57 -8.93 -16.00
CA MET A 246 -25.69 -8.39 -14.97
C MET A 246 -24.43 -7.74 -15.54
N THR A 247 -24.11 -6.56 -15.02
CA THR A 247 -22.85 -5.87 -15.29
C THR A 247 -21.95 -6.05 -14.08
N MET A 248 -20.79 -6.67 -14.27
CA MET A 248 -19.82 -6.95 -13.22
C MET A 248 -18.47 -6.33 -13.54
N ILE A 249 -17.74 -5.90 -12.51
CA ILE A 249 -16.33 -5.50 -12.62
C ILE A 249 -15.52 -6.54 -11.86
N VAL A 250 -14.63 -7.23 -12.57
CA VAL A 250 -13.84 -8.35 -12.06
C VAL A 250 -12.35 -8.03 -12.12
N GLN A 251 -11.53 -8.82 -11.42
CA GLN A 251 -10.08 -8.71 -11.57
C GLN A 251 -9.67 -9.01 -13.02
N PRO A 252 -8.73 -8.25 -13.61
CA PRO A 252 -8.14 -8.60 -14.90
C PRO A 252 -7.50 -10.00 -14.85
N PRO A 253 -7.65 -10.83 -15.90
CA PRO A 253 -7.06 -12.17 -15.95
C PRO A 253 -5.54 -12.14 -16.14
N GLU A 254 -5.04 -11.08 -16.76
CA GLU A 254 -3.62 -10.85 -17.01
C GLU A 254 -3.07 -9.74 -16.11
N VAL A 255 -1.78 -9.84 -15.81
CA VAL A 255 -1.06 -8.81 -15.05
C VAL A 255 -0.85 -7.58 -15.93
N ILE A 256 -1.24 -6.41 -15.42
CA ILE A 256 -1.14 -5.15 -16.16
C ILE A 256 0.10 -4.39 -15.69
N SER A 257 1.01 -4.06 -16.59
CA SER A 257 2.13 -3.19 -16.24
C SER A 257 1.71 -1.71 -16.28
N THR A 258 2.10 -0.92 -15.29
CA THR A 258 1.89 0.54 -15.31
C THR A 258 2.70 1.25 -16.41
N GLY A 259 3.64 0.54 -17.04
CA GLY A 259 4.62 1.13 -17.94
C GLY A 259 5.61 2.05 -17.22
N CYS A 260 6.62 2.53 -17.96
CA CYS A 260 7.59 3.49 -17.43
C CYS A 260 6.97 4.89 -17.36
N LEU A 261 6.74 5.39 -16.15
CA LEU A 261 6.28 6.76 -15.93
C LEU A 261 7.49 7.72 -15.94
N TRP A 262 8.14 7.89 -17.10
CA TRP A 262 9.40 8.63 -17.27
C TRP A 262 9.34 10.06 -16.73
N ARG A 263 8.22 10.77 -16.92
CA ARG A 263 8.01 12.14 -16.39
C ARG A 263 8.07 12.21 -14.86
N LYS A 264 7.88 11.09 -14.17
CA LYS A 264 7.95 10.96 -12.71
C LYS A 264 9.14 10.14 -12.23
N LEU A 265 10.01 9.67 -13.15
CA LEU A 265 11.15 8.82 -12.86
C LEU A 265 10.77 7.55 -12.08
N LEU A 266 9.58 6.99 -12.36
CA LEU A 266 9.09 5.76 -11.73
C LEU A 266 9.23 4.57 -12.66
N LEU A 267 9.79 3.49 -12.13
CA LEU A 267 9.86 2.18 -12.77
C LEU A 267 8.46 1.56 -12.90
N PRO A 268 8.26 0.73 -13.93
CA PRO A 268 7.00 0.01 -14.11
C PRO A 268 6.73 -0.90 -12.90
N VAL A 269 5.47 -0.94 -12.50
CA VAL A 269 4.96 -1.83 -11.46
C VAL A 269 3.86 -2.69 -12.07
N ASP A 270 3.86 -3.96 -11.69
CA ASP A 270 2.86 -4.91 -12.13
C ASP A 270 1.62 -4.85 -11.22
N ILE A 271 0.47 -4.60 -11.84
CA ILE A 271 -0.85 -4.59 -11.22
C ILE A 271 -1.46 -5.97 -11.45
N ASN A 272 -1.47 -6.77 -10.39
CA ASN A 272 -2.12 -8.08 -10.36
C ASN A 272 -3.37 -8.00 -9.47
N GLY A 273 -4.51 -7.68 -10.07
CA GLY A 273 -5.79 -7.63 -9.38
C GLY A 273 -6.64 -6.38 -9.66
N LEU A 274 -7.78 -6.32 -9.00
CA LEU A 274 -8.70 -5.18 -9.02
C LEU A 274 -8.19 -4.05 -8.13
N VAL A 275 -8.14 -2.83 -8.64
CA VAL A 275 -7.69 -1.67 -7.84
C VAL A 275 -8.90 -0.96 -7.24
N LEU A 276 -8.90 -0.80 -5.92
CA LEU A 276 -9.92 -0.08 -5.18
C LEU A 276 -9.32 1.18 -4.57
N ARG A 277 -9.78 2.35 -5.00
CA ARG A 277 -9.35 3.64 -4.46
C ARG A 277 -10.50 4.34 -3.78
N VAL A 278 -10.26 4.90 -2.60
CA VAL A 278 -11.23 5.82 -1.98
C VAL A 278 -10.97 7.22 -2.50
N SER A 279 -12.03 7.87 -2.98
CA SER A 279 -12.00 9.30 -3.22
C SER A 279 -12.25 9.96 -1.87
N GLN A 280 -11.27 10.73 -1.39
CA GLN A 280 -11.36 11.39 -0.09
C GLN A 280 -12.62 12.26 -0.06
N MET A 281 -13.65 11.83 0.69
CA MET A 281 -14.76 12.71 1.00
C MET A 281 -14.21 13.83 1.90
N ALA A 282 -14.49 15.07 1.53
CA ALA A 282 -14.39 16.20 2.44
C ALA A 282 -15.36 15.94 3.61
N GLY A 283 -14.84 15.42 4.72
CA GLY A 283 -15.67 14.97 5.83
C GLY A 283 -14.94 14.35 7.02
N GLN A 284 -13.60 14.29 7.03
CA GLN A 284 -12.90 14.25 8.31
C GLN A 284 -12.96 15.67 8.89
N SER A 285 -13.98 15.93 9.70
CA SER A 285 -13.92 17.00 10.69
C SER A 285 -12.75 16.67 11.63
N VAL A 286 -11.56 17.13 11.28
CA VAL A 286 -10.48 17.33 12.24
C VAL A 286 -11.03 18.34 13.23
N ASN A 287 -11.54 17.86 14.36
CA ASN A 287 -11.86 18.75 15.47
C ASN A 287 -10.52 19.21 16.06
N PRO A 288 -10.10 20.48 15.88
CA PRO A 288 -8.76 20.93 16.27
C PRO A 288 -8.65 21.22 17.79
N ASN A 289 -9.72 21.00 18.57
CA ASN A 289 -9.82 21.52 19.93
C ASN A 289 -9.67 20.46 21.02
N SER A 290 -8.60 19.65 20.98
CA SER A 290 -8.19 18.87 22.15
C SER A 290 -6.71 19.06 22.47
N ILE A 291 -6.31 20.32 22.69
CA ILE A 291 -5.10 20.66 23.43
C ILE A 291 -5.43 21.82 24.39
N GLN A 292 -5.05 21.64 25.67
CA GLN A 292 -5.15 22.51 26.86
C GLN A 292 -6.46 22.34 27.65
N HIS A 293 -6.45 21.84 28.89
CA HIS A 293 -5.84 22.46 30.09
C HIS A 293 -5.66 21.42 31.24
N PRO A 294 -5.03 21.76 32.39
CA PRO A 294 -4.18 20.89 33.19
C PRO A 294 -4.88 20.52 34.51
N GLU A 295 -4.16 19.77 35.33
CA GLU A 295 -4.46 19.52 36.74
C GLU A 295 -4.94 20.76 37.51
N ARG A 296 -6.01 20.60 38.30
CA ARG A 296 -6.05 21.07 39.69
C ARG A 296 -7.10 20.33 40.51
N GLU A 297 -6.65 19.95 41.71
CA GLU A 297 -7.30 19.30 42.86
C GLU A 297 -7.46 17.77 42.82
#